data_AF-A0A0C7MS17-F1
#
_entry.id   AF-A0A0C7MS17-F1
#
_cell.length_a   1.000
_cell.length_b   1.000
_cell.length_c   1.000
_cell.angle_alpha   90.00
_cell.angle_beta   90.00
_cell.angle_gamma   90.00
#
_symmetry.space_group_name_H-M   'P 1'
#
loop_
_entity.id
_entity.type
_entity.pdbx_description
1 polymer ?
#
loop_
_entity_poly.entity_id
_entity_poly.type
_entity_poly.pdbx_seq_one_letter_code
_entity_poly.pdbx_strand_id
1 'polypeptide(L)' 'MGSSNDKPASNSNPEGSKPKPCCVCKPEKEERDTCLLFNGQDSGKCDEIIAKYKKCMKGYGFTV' A
#
# COMPACT_ATOMS: atom_id res chain seq x y z
N MET A 1 -34.65 -4.74 -11.67
CA MET A 1 -33.43 -4.21 -11.03
C MET A 1 -33.05 -5.14 -9.88
N GLY A 2 -31.90 -5.81 -9.95
CA GLY A 2 -31.38 -6.63 -8.86
C GLY A 2 -29.92 -6.26 -8.63
N SER A 3 -29.64 -5.63 -7.50
CA SER A 3 -28.28 -5.38 -7.00
C SER A 3 -28.21 -5.95 -5.59
N SER A 4 -27.58 -7.11 -5.45
CA SER A 4 -27.13 -7.60 -4.16
C SER A 4 -25.69 -7.14 -3.95
N ASN A 5 -25.52 -6.27 -2.97
CA ASN A 5 -24.23 -5.87 -2.41
C ASN A 5 -23.82 -6.90 -1.36
N ASP A 6 -22.80 -7.70 -1.65
CA ASP A 6 -22.15 -8.55 -0.65
C ASP A 6 -20.78 -7.97 -0.31
N LYS A 7 -20.69 -7.43 0.92
CA LYS A 7 -19.46 -7.23 1.68
C LYS A 7 -19.56 -8.23 2.86
N PRO A 8 -18.51 -8.95 3.30
CA PRO A 8 -17.63 -8.36 4.32
C PRO A 8 -16.20 -8.98 4.46
N ALA A 9 -15.25 -8.15 4.90
CA ALA A 9 -14.19 -8.47 5.87
C ALA A 9 -13.59 -7.10 6.30
N SER A 10 -13.79 -6.51 7.47
CA SER A 10 -13.72 -6.96 8.86
C SER A 10 -12.36 -7.54 9.25
N ASN A 11 -11.46 -6.63 9.63
CA ASN A 11 -10.55 -6.85 10.75
C ASN A 11 -10.49 -5.55 11.54
N SER A 12 -11.26 -5.54 12.63
CA SER A 12 -11.27 -4.53 13.68
C SER A 12 -10.19 -4.87 14.70
N ASN A 13 -9.33 -3.91 15.03
CA ASN A 13 -8.70 -3.85 16.35
C ASN A 13 -8.72 -2.37 16.80
N PRO A 14 -9.44 -2.02 17.89
CA PRO A 14 -9.57 -0.65 18.36
C PRO A 14 -8.67 -0.40 19.58
N GLU A 15 -7.39 -0.06 19.38
CA GLU A 15 -6.57 0.45 20.50
C GLU A 15 -5.38 1.30 20.01
N GLY A 16 -5.48 2.61 20.24
CA GLY A 16 -4.38 3.58 20.10
C GLY A 16 -4.15 4.10 18.69
N SER A 17 -4.16 5.43 18.54
CA SER A 17 -3.91 6.26 17.35
C SER A 17 -2.56 6.00 16.64
N LYS A 18 -2.29 4.79 16.18
CA LYS A 18 -1.18 4.51 15.26
C LYS A 18 -1.69 4.74 13.83
N PRO A 19 -1.14 5.72 13.10
CA PRO A 19 -1.54 5.96 11.72
C PRO A 19 -1.37 4.66 10.94
N LYS A 20 -2.43 4.22 10.26
CA LYS A 20 -2.37 3.02 9.44
C LYS A 20 -1.20 3.18 8.45
N PRO A 21 -0.41 2.13 8.17
CA PRO A 21 0.74 2.20 7.27
C PRO A 21 0.36 2.65 5.85
N CYS A 22 -0.93 2.61 5.50
CA CYS A 22 -1.47 3.17 4.26
C CYS A 22 -1.58 4.70 4.21
N CYS A 23 -1.28 5.44 5.28
CA CYS A 23 -1.39 6.92 5.31
C CYS A 23 -0.07 7.67 5.24
N VAL A 24 1.07 7.02 5.49
CA VAL A 24 2.38 7.69 5.56
C VAL A 24 3.11 7.74 4.24
N CYS A 25 3.02 6.68 3.43
CA CYS A 25 3.72 6.58 2.15
C CYS A 25 2.73 6.33 0.99
N LYS A 26 1.62 7.09 0.99
CA LYS A 26 0.60 7.03 -0.08
C LYS A 26 1.16 7.30 -1.48
N PRO A 27 1.91 8.40 -1.70
CA PRO A 27 2.43 8.69 -3.04
C PRO A 27 3.36 7.58 -3.54
N GLU A 28 4.33 7.15 -2.73
CA GLU A 28 5.23 6.05 -3.11
C GLU A 28 4.50 4.72 -3.35
N LYS A 29 3.43 4.44 -2.60
CA LYS A 29 2.62 3.24 -2.83
C LYS A 29 1.88 3.31 -4.16
N GLU A 30 1.27 4.46 -4.46
CA GLU A 30 0.50 4.67 -5.69
C GLU A 30 1.43 4.63 -6.90
N GLU A 31 2.62 5.23 -6.80
CA GLU A 31 3.64 5.20 -7.84
C GLU A 31 4.18 3.78 -8.07
N ARG A 32 4.35 2.99 -6.99
CA ARG A 32 4.72 1.57 -7.08
C ARG A 32 3.63 0.76 -7.79
N ASP A 33 2.38 0.90 -7.37
CA ASP A 33 1.23 0.21 -7.98
C ASP A 33 1.10 0.58 -9.45
N THR A 34 1.21 1.87 -9.76
CA THR A 34 1.23 2.41 -11.11
C THR A 34 2.37 1.80 -11.92
N CYS A 35 3.58 1.79 -11.38
CA CYS A 35 4.74 1.21 -12.05
C CYS A 35 4.55 -0.28 -12.33
N LEU A 36 4.07 -1.06 -11.35
CA LEU A 36 3.79 -2.48 -11.49
C LEU A 36 2.68 -2.73 -12.53
N LEU A 37 1.69 -1.85 -12.62
CA LEU A 37 0.61 -1.94 -13.60
C LEU A 37 1.09 -1.62 -15.02
N PHE A 38 1.97 -0.63 -15.18
CA PHE A 38 2.46 -0.20 -16.50
C PHE A 38 3.64 -1.02 -17.02
N ASN A 39 4.58 -1.39 -16.16
CA ASN A 39 5.78 -2.11 -16.56
C ASN A 39 5.63 -3.62 -16.35
N GLY A 40 4.90 -4.03 -15.30
CA GLY A 40 4.87 -5.41 -14.83
C GLY A 40 5.87 -5.63 -13.70
N GLN A 41 5.61 -6.64 -12.86
CA GLN A 41 6.47 -6.99 -11.73
C GLN A 41 7.84 -7.54 -12.16
N ASP A 42 7.94 -8.07 -13.37
CA ASP A 42 9.12 -8.77 -13.90
C ASP A 42 10.19 -7.80 -14.45
N SER A 43 9.85 -6.52 -14.67
CA SER A 43 10.72 -5.61 -15.42
C SER A 43 11.90 -5.05 -14.61
N GLY A 44 11.92 -5.22 -13.28
CA GLY A 44 12.89 -4.58 -12.37
C GLY A 44 12.83 -3.05 -12.32
N LYS A 45 12.07 -2.40 -13.22
CA LYS A 45 11.88 -0.95 -13.32
C LYS A 45 11.29 -0.34 -12.05
N CYS A 46 10.53 -1.13 -11.30
CA CYS A 46 9.86 -0.67 -10.09
C CYS A 46 10.71 -0.87 -8.83
N ASP A 47 11.90 -1.47 -8.91
CA ASP A 47 12.73 -1.73 -7.73
C ASP A 47 13.14 -0.44 -7.02
N GLU A 48 13.46 0.63 -7.75
CA GLU A 48 13.73 1.95 -7.16
C GLU A 48 12.52 2.51 -6.40
N ILE A 49 11.31 2.36 -6.97
CA ILE A 49 10.07 2.86 -6.36
C ILE A 49 9.71 2.02 -5.12
N ILE A 50 9.89 0.71 -5.20
CA ILE A 50 9.72 -0.22 -4.06
C ILE A 50 10.72 0.13 -2.96
N ALA A 51 11.98 0.41 -3.30
CA ALA A 51 12.99 0.82 -2.33
C ALA A 51 12.64 2.16 -1.66
N LYS A 52 12.09 3.12 -2.41
CA LYS A 52 11.59 4.39 -1.84
C LYS A 52 10.41 4.17 -0.90
N TYR A 53 9.42 3.37 -1.28
CA TYR A 53 8.29 3.00 -0.43
C TYR A 53 8.76 2.35 0.89
N LYS A 54 9.67 1.37 0.80
CA LYS A 54 10.28 0.70 1.97
C LYS A 54 11.05 1.69 2.85
N LYS A 55 11.80 2.62 2.25
CA LYS A 55 12.55 3.65 2.99
C LYS A 55 11.61 4.60 3.74
N CYS A 56 10.52 5.03 3.09
CA CYS A 56 9.51 5.85 3.73
C CYS A 56 8.90 5.10 4.94
N MET A 57 8.44 3.87 4.77
CA MET A 57 7.85 3.09 5.86
C MET A 57 8.82 2.83 7.01
N LYS A 58 10.09 2.54 6.69
CA LYS A 58 11.17 2.39 7.68
C LYS A 58 11.40 3.67 8.49
N GLY A 59 11.28 4.85 7.87
CA GLY A 59 11.35 6.15 8.55
C GLY A 59 10.26 6.35 9.60
N TYR A 60 9.11 5.70 9.42
CA TYR A 60 8.00 5.70 10.38
C TYR A 60 8.02 4.51 11.35
N GLY A 61 9.04 3.65 11.27
CA GLY A 61 9.17 2.46 12.13
C GLY A 61 8.36 1.25 11.67
N PHE A 62 7.87 1.23 10.43
CA PHE A 62 7.16 0.09 9.83
C PHE A 62 8.09 -0.68 8.88
N THR A 63 8.05 -2.01 8.94
CA THR A 63 8.81 -2.90 8.03
C THR A 63 7.83 -3.58 7.08
N VAL A 64 8.13 -3.55 5.77
CA VAL A 64 7.30 -4.06 4.65
C VAL A 64 8.07 -4.96 3.72
#